data_AF-A0A7Y5U5W1-F1
#
_entry.id   AF-A0A7Y5U5W1-F1
#
_cell.length_a   1.000
_cell.length_b   1.000
_cell.length_c   1.000
_cell.angle_alpha   90.00
_cell.angle_beta   90.00
_cell.angle_gamma   90.00
#
_symmetry.space_group_name_H-M   'P 1'
#
loop_
_entity.id
_entity.type
_entity.pdbx_description
1 polymer ?
#
loop_
_entity_poly.entity_id
_entity_poly.type
_entity_poly.pdbx_seq_one_letter_code
_entity_poly.pdbx_strand_id
1 'polypeptide(L)'
;IHLTFPERGTLPPVKLHWYDGGLLPERPADLEPERKLPESGTIFIGDKGKMWCETYSESPRLIPETFMASFSERPAKTLPRVPGGRDGHEKNWLDAIRSHGKAVSDFEYAGPFTETVLLGNVALRFPGTRLLWDAPNMKVTNVPEANQYVVHSYRQGWSLT
;
A
#
# COMPACT_ATOMS: atom_id res chain seq x y z
N ILE A 1 -4.86 -2.40 -11.49
CA ILE A 1 -3.58 -1.65 -11.57
C ILE A 1 -2.44 -2.58 -11.17
N HIS A 2 -1.35 -2.65 -11.94
CA HIS A 2 -0.18 -3.47 -11.59
C HIS A 2 1.04 -2.57 -11.35
N LEU A 3 1.59 -2.65 -10.15
CA LEU A 3 2.79 -1.93 -9.71
C LEU A 3 3.92 -2.92 -9.49
N THR A 4 5.13 -2.57 -9.92
CA THR A 4 6.34 -3.37 -9.71
C THR A 4 7.38 -2.51 -9.04
N PHE A 5 7.79 -2.91 -7.84
CA PHE A 5 8.85 -2.29 -7.08
C PHE A 5 10.13 -3.12 -7.24
N PRO A 6 11.26 -2.50 -7.57
CA PRO A 6 12.53 -3.19 -7.58
C PRO A 6 12.93 -3.60 -6.17
N GLU A 7 13.96 -4.45 -6.07
CA GLU A 7 14.64 -4.70 -4.81
C GLU A 7 15.18 -3.40 -4.19
N ARG A 8 15.27 -3.35 -2.87
CA ARG A 8 15.79 -2.19 -2.13
C ARG A 8 16.61 -2.65 -0.94
N GLY A 9 17.93 -2.51 -1.03
CA GLY A 9 18.84 -2.98 0.01
C GLY A 9 18.68 -4.48 0.22
N THR A 10 18.29 -4.90 1.41
CA THR A 10 18.02 -6.32 1.74
C THR A 10 16.59 -6.76 1.44
N LEU A 11 15.72 -5.87 0.95
CA LEU A 11 14.33 -6.18 0.65
C LEU A 11 14.18 -6.66 -0.79
N PRO A 12 13.54 -7.84 -1.04
CA PRO A 12 13.34 -8.36 -2.38
C PRO A 12 12.36 -7.48 -3.19
N PRO A 13 12.33 -7.63 -4.52
CA PRO A 13 11.35 -6.92 -5.35
C PRO A 13 9.92 -7.33 -4.99
N VAL A 14 8.98 -6.40 -5.14
CA VAL A 14 7.56 -6.61 -4.81
C VAL A 14 6.69 -6.31 -6.01
N LYS A 15 5.75 -7.21 -6.29
CA LYS A 15 4.64 -6.96 -7.23
C LYS A 15 3.38 -6.67 -6.41
N LEU A 16 2.73 -5.55 -6.71
CA LEU A 16 1.46 -5.16 -6.10
C LEU A 16 0.40 -5.09 -7.19
N HIS A 17 -0.61 -5.94 -7.08
CA HIS A 17 -1.77 -5.92 -7.95
C HIS A 17 -2.95 -5.36 -7.16
N TRP A 18 -3.49 -4.24 -7.64
CA TRP A 18 -4.66 -3.59 -7.05
C TRP A 18 -5.87 -3.82 -7.95
N TYR A 19 -6.93 -4.33 -7.36
CA TYR A 19 -8.22 -4.60 -7.99
C TYR A 19 -9.27 -3.67 -7.36
N ASP A 20 -10.14 -3.10 -8.19
CA ASP A 20 -11.19 -2.18 -7.77
C ASP A 20 -12.38 -2.30 -8.74
N GLY A 21 -13.53 -1.73 -8.41
CA GLY A 21 -14.73 -1.74 -9.26
C GLY A 21 -15.37 -3.12 -9.41
N GLY A 22 -15.30 -3.95 -8.36
CA GLY A 22 -15.84 -5.32 -8.36
C GLY A 22 -14.91 -6.37 -8.97
N LEU A 23 -13.72 -5.97 -9.46
CA LEU A 23 -12.67 -6.91 -9.82
C LEU A 23 -12.07 -7.53 -8.56
N LEU A 24 -11.78 -8.83 -8.61
CA LEU A 24 -11.13 -9.57 -7.54
C LEU A 24 -9.83 -10.22 -8.07
N PRO A 25 -8.83 -10.43 -7.20
CA PRO A 25 -7.68 -11.26 -7.54
C PRO A 25 -8.11 -12.71 -7.81
N GLU A 26 -7.21 -13.46 -8.43
CA GLU A 26 -7.37 -14.90 -8.52
C GLU A 26 -7.48 -15.52 -7.11
N ARG A 27 -8.42 -16.46 -6.97
CA ARG A 27 -8.60 -17.19 -5.72
C ARG A 27 -7.35 -18.02 -5.43
N PRO A 28 -6.71 -17.89 -4.26
CA PRO A 28 -5.60 -18.75 -3.89
C PRO A 28 -6.01 -20.23 -3.93
N ALA A 29 -5.24 -21.07 -4.62
CA ALA A 29 -5.51 -22.50 -4.74
C ALA A 29 -5.58 -23.22 -3.38
N ASP A 30 -4.80 -22.73 -2.40
CA ASP A 30 -4.72 -23.29 -1.05
C ASP A 30 -5.86 -22.84 -0.13
N LEU A 31 -6.77 -21.98 -0.62
CA LEU A 31 -7.93 -21.52 0.15
C LEU A 31 -9.04 -22.58 0.11
N GLU A 32 -9.54 -22.97 1.28
CA GLU A 32 -10.53 -24.04 1.44
C GLU A 32 -11.80 -23.76 0.63
N PRO A 33 -12.34 -24.72 -0.15
CA PRO A 33 -13.43 -24.49 -1.11
C PRO A 33 -14.64 -23.71 -0.55
N GLU A 34 -15.00 -23.97 0.71
CA GLU A 34 -16.12 -23.36 1.42
C GLU A 34 -15.81 -21.96 1.96
N ARG A 35 -14.53 -21.61 2.12
CA ARG A 35 -14.10 -20.32 2.65
C ARG A 35 -14.16 -19.27 1.54
N LYS A 36 -15.03 -18.27 1.73
CA LYS A 36 -15.17 -17.14 0.80
C LYS A 36 -14.05 -16.13 1.02
N LEU A 37 -13.54 -15.54 -0.08
CA LEU A 37 -12.71 -14.35 0.02
C LEU A 37 -13.57 -13.18 0.52
N PRO A 38 -13.02 -12.31 1.39
CA PRO A 38 -13.68 -11.06 1.73
C PRO A 38 -13.83 -10.16 0.49
N GLU A 39 -14.82 -9.28 0.50
CA GLU A 39 -15.09 -8.35 -0.62
C GLU A 39 -13.99 -7.28 -0.77
N SER A 40 -13.21 -7.03 0.29
CA SER A 40 -12.12 -6.06 0.33
C SER A 40 -11.02 -6.55 1.27
N GLY A 41 -9.78 -6.17 0.98
CA GLY A 41 -8.63 -6.51 1.81
C GLY A 41 -7.33 -6.60 1.03
N THR A 42 -6.40 -7.38 1.56
CA THR A 42 -5.09 -7.58 0.95
C THR A 42 -4.67 -9.04 1.07
N ILE A 43 -4.14 -9.61 -0.01
CA ILE A 43 -3.53 -10.94 -0.01
C ILE A 43 -2.02 -10.78 -0.16
N PHE A 44 -1.29 -11.27 0.83
CA PHE A 44 0.16 -11.43 0.79
C PHE A 44 0.48 -12.82 0.26
N ILE A 45 1.34 -12.88 -0.76
CA ILE A 45 1.80 -14.12 -1.38
C ILE A 45 3.28 -14.27 -1.06
N GLY A 46 3.61 -15.23 -0.20
CA GLY A 46 4.97 -15.58 0.17
C GLY A 46 5.40 -16.93 -0.40
N ASP A 47 6.68 -17.23 -0.23
CA ASP A 47 7.31 -18.52 -0.56
C ASP A 47 6.82 -19.67 0.33
N LYS A 48 6.55 -19.37 1.61
CA LYS A 48 6.13 -20.35 2.63
C LYS A 48 4.61 -20.45 2.84
N GLY A 49 3.85 -19.59 2.18
CA GLY A 49 2.41 -19.55 2.35
C GLY A 49 1.81 -18.21 1.97
N LYS A 50 0.49 -18.13 2.13
CA LYS A 50 -0.29 -16.94 1.80
C LYS A 50 -0.98 -16.46 3.07
N MET A 51 -1.12 -15.15 3.18
CA MET A 51 -1.85 -14.51 4.26
C MET A 51 -2.88 -13.59 3.63
N TRP A 52 -4.11 -13.61 4.12
CA TRP A 52 -5.04 -12.56 3.82
C TRP A 52 -5.16 -11.60 5.01
N CYS A 53 -5.64 -10.39 4.74
CA CYS A 53 -6.14 -9.45 5.72
C CYS A 53 -7.40 -8.80 5.15
N GLU A 54 -8.33 -8.44 6.03
CA GLU A 54 -9.49 -7.62 5.69
C GLU A 54 -9.06 -6.16 5.43
N THR A 55 -10.04 -5.29 5.15
CA THR A 55 -9.82 -3.85 4.99
C THR A 55 -9.02 -3.30 6.18
N TYR A 56 -8.12 -2.35 5.91
CA TYR A 56 -7.21 -1.76 6.92
C TYR A 56 -6.25 -2.77 7.57
N SER A 57 -5.98 -3.89 6.90
CA SER A 57 -5.14 -4.98 7.43
C SER A 57 -5.69 -5.62 8.70
N GLU A 58 -7.00 -5.55 8.91
CA GLU A 58 -7.67 -6.22 10.02
C GLU A 58 -7.68 -7.73 9.82
N SER A 59 -7.92 -8.47 10.91
CA SER A 59 -8.11 -9.92 10.91
C SER A 59 -7.10 -10.72 10.05
N PRO A 60 -5.77 -10.54 10.23
CA PRO A 60 -4.80 -11.32 9.47
C PRO A 60 -5.01 -12.82 9.71
N ARG A 61 -5.02 -13.61 8.64
CA ARG A 61 -5.07 -15.07 8.69
C ARG A 61 -4.17 -15.69 7.65
N LEU A 62 -3.41 -16.69 8.06
CA LEU A 62 -2.70 -17.58 7.14
C LEU A 62 -3.70 -18.49 6.42
N ILE A 63 -3.33 -18.88 5.20
CA ILE A 63 -4.09 -19.79 4.35
C ILE A 63 -3.17 -20.99 4.04
N PRO A 64 -3.64 -22.25 4.22
CA PRO A 64 -4.95 -22.66 4.75
C PRO A 64 -5.11 -22.40 6.27
N GLU A 65 -6.33 -22.57 6.79
CA GLU A 65 -6.67 -22.44 8.21
C GLU A 65 -5.87 -23.41 9.08
N THR A 66 -5.51 -24.58 8.56
CA THR A 66 -4.61 -25.50 9.27
C THR A 66 -3.24 -24.89 9.52
N PHE A 67 -2.73 -24.07 8.59
CA PHE A 67 -1.50 -23.32 8.79
C PHE A 67 -1.69 -22.23 9.85
N MET A 68 -2.81 -21.49 9.80
CA MET A 68 -3.17 -20.52 10.83
C MET A 68 -3.27 -21.15 12.23
N ALA A 69 -3.89 -22.32 12.35
CA ALA A 69 -4.05 -23.05 13.61
C ALA A 69 -2.72 -23.55 14.17
N SER A 70 -1.77 -23.94 13.30
CA SER A 70 -0.41 -24.31 13.71
C SER A 70 0.46 -23.11 14.09
N PHE A 71 0.07 -21.89 13.72
CA PHE A 71 0.82 -20.68 13.98
C PHE A 71 0.58 -20.15 15.40
N SER A 72 1.26 -20.78 16.37
CA SER A 72 1.18 -20.42 17.79
C SER A 72 2.13 -19.28 18.17
N GLU A 73 3.31 -19.22 17.55
CA GLU A 73 4.34 -18.23 17.85
C GLU A 73 4.18 -16.98 16.97
N ARG A 74 3.66 -15.90 17.58
CA ARG A 74 3.48 -14.63 16.87
C ARG A 74 4.80 -13.85 16.78
N PRO A 75 5.06 -13.15 15.66
CA PRO A 75 6.24 -12.30 15.53
C PRO A 75 6.25 -11.20 16.60
N ALA A 76 7.44 -10.80 17.02
CA ALA A 76 7.61 -9.64 17.87
C ALA A 76 7.05 -8.38 17.19
N LYS A 77 6.48 -7.47 18.00
CA LYS A 77 6.00 -6.18 17.50
C LYS A 77 7.20 -5.32 17.13
N THR A 78 7.33 -4.97 15.85
CA THR A 78 8.47 -4.20 15.33
C THR A 78 8.16 -2.73 15.06
N LEU A 79 6.88 -2.38 14.98
CA LEU A 79 6.43 -1.03 14.61
C LEU A 79 5.59 -0.43 15.77
N PRO A 80 5.74 0.88 16.06
CA PRO A 80 4.90 1.55 17.03
C PRO A 80 3.42 1.46 16.59
N ARG A 81 2.53 1.50 17.58
CA ARG A 81 1.07 1.54 17.37
C ARG A 81 0.54 2.81 17.99
N VAL A 82 -0.45 3.41 17.35
CA VAL A 82 -1.17 4.56 17.91
C VAL A 82 -1.82 4.14 19.24
N PRO A 83 -1.54 4.82 20.36
CA PRO A 83 -2.21 4.54 21.64
C PRO A 83 -3.71 4.76 21.50
N GLY A 84 -4.53 3.79 21.92
CA GLY A 84 -5.99 3.83 21.70
C GLY A 84 -6.42 3.40 20.30
N GLY A 85 -5.50 2.98 19.43
CA GLY A 85 -5.82 2.48 18.09
C GLY A 85 -6.48 3.54 17.22
N ARG A 86 -7.64 3.20 16.64
CA ARG A 86 -8.40 4.06 15.73
C ARG A 86 -8.84 5.37 16.40
N ASP A 87 -9.25 5.30 17.66
CA ASP A 87 -9.76 6.45 18.41
C ASP A 87 -8.65 7.37 18.95
N GLY A 88 -7.39 7.01 18.73
CA GLY A 88 -6.23 7.73 19.22
C GLY A 88 -5.47 8.53 18.17
N HIS A 89 -5.92 8.53 16.92
CA HIS A 89 -5.14 9.07 15.81
C HIS A 89 -4.88 10.58 15.94
N GLU A 90 -5.93 11.36 16.21
CA GLU A 90 -5.86 12.81 16.39
C GLU A 90 -5.04 13.16 17.64
N LYS A 91 -5.19 12.38 18.71
CA LYS A 91 -4.39 12.56 19.93
C LYS A 91 -2.90 12.31 19.66
N ASN A 92 -2.55 11.28 18.89
CA ASN A 92 -1.16 11.01 18.53
C ASN A 92 -0.53 12.18 17.76
N TRP A 93 -1.30 12.81 16.87
CA TRP A 93 -0.84 14.01 16.17
C TRP A 93 -0.64 15.20 17.11
N LEU A 94 -1.60 15.49 18.00
CA LEU A 94 -1.47 16.56 18.99
C LEU A 94 -0.27 16.35 19.94
N ASP A 95 -0.05 15.11 20.37
CA ASP A 95 1.07 14.76 21.24
C ASP A 95 2.41 14.89 20.51
N ALA A 96 2.48 14.52 19.22
CA ALA A 96 3.66 14.74 18.38
C ALA A 96 3.98 16.24 18.25
N ILE A 97 2.97 17.09 18.03
CA ILE A 97 3.16 18.56 17.98
C ILE A 97 3.71 19.08 19.32
N ARG A 98 3.05 18.72 20.43
CA ARG A 98 3.42 19.21 21.78
C ARG A 98 4.80 18.77 22.23
N SER A 99 5.20 17.57 21.85
CA SER A 99 6.51 17.01 22.20
C SER A 99 7.61 17.38 21.21
N HIS A 100 7.29 18.08 20.12
CA HIS A 100 8.19 18.27 18.97
C HIS A 100 8.74 16.93 18.43
N GLY A 101 7.91 15.88 18.47
CA GLY A 101 8.22 14.53 18.00
C GLY A 101 7.60 14.19 16.64
N LYS A 102 7.72 12.92 16.23
CA LYS A 102 7.08 12.37 15.02
C LYS A 102 5.80 11.60 15.36
N ALA A 103 4.76 11.81 14.57
CA ALA A 103 3.57 10.94 14.59
C ALA A 103 3.93 9.54 14.07
N VAL A 104 3.10 8.54 14.37
CA VAL A 104 3.35 7.14 13.93
C VAL A 104 3.38 7.02 12.39
N SER A 105 2.64 7.88 11.69
CA SER A 105 2.56 7.96 10.23
C SER A 105 2.91 9.37 9.77
N ASP A 106 4.16 9.78 9.93
CA ASP A 106 4.63 11.11 9.52
C ASP A 106 4.73 11.25 7.97
N PHE A 107 5.05 12.45 7.49
CA PHE A 107 5.09 12.75 6.05
C PHE A 107 6.20 12.01 5.29
N GLU A 108 7.32 11.63 5.93
CA GLU A 108 8.36 10.82 5.29
C GLU A 108 7.84 9.42 4.94
N TYR A 109 6.88 8.91 5.72
CA TYR A 109 6.20 7.65 5.44
C TYR A 109 4.99 7.85 4.50
N ALA A 110 4.09 8.78 4.85
CA ALA A 110 2.81 8.97 4.17
C ALA A 110 2.93 9.59 2.78
N GLY A 111 3.96 10.41 2.53
CA GLY A 111 4.22 11.04 1.23
C GLY A 111 4.49 10.01 0.13
N PRO A 112 5.55 9.19 0.23
CA PRO A 112 5.85 8.14 -0.76
C PRO A 112 4.74 7.09 -0.91
N PHE A 113 4.01 6.81 0.19
CA PHE A 113 2.82 5.96 0.11
C PHE A 113 1.73 6.58 -0.76
N THR A 114 1.44 7.87 -0.56
CA THR A 114 0.44 8.61 -1.37
C THR A 114 0.87 8.71 -2.83
N GLU A 115 2.14 8.97 -3.10
CA GLU A 115 2.72 8.96 -4.45
C GLU A 115 2.40 7.65 -5.18
N THR A 116 2.62 6.51 -4.53
CA THR A 116 2.31 5.18 -5.08
C THR A 116 0.84 5.03 -5.49
N VAL A 117 -0.08 5.47 -4.63
CA VAL A 117 -1.53 5.40 -4.90
C VAL A 117 -1.89 6.29 -6.09
N LEU A 118 -1.37 7.52 -6.14
CA LEU A 118 -1.65 8.47 -7.21
C LEU A 118 -1.07 8.02 -8.56
N LEU A 119 0.07 7.34 -8.59
CA LEU A 119 0.60 6.71 -9.81
C LEU A 119 -0.36 5.68 -10.40
N GLY A 120 -1.15 5.01 -9.55
CA GLY A 120 -2.24 4.14 -10.01
C GLY A 120 -3.25 4.88 -10.88
N ASN A 121 -3.62 6.11 -10.50
CA ASN A 121 -4.54 6.96 -11.27
C ASN A 121 -3.93 7.39 -12.61
N VAL A 122 -2.64 7.72 -12.64
CA VAL A 122 -1.93 8.03 -13.89
C VAL A 122 -1.93 6.80 -14.81
N ALA A 123 -1.61 5.62 -14.28
CA ALA A 123 -1.58 4.38 -15.05
C ALA A 123 -2.95 4.04 -15.68
N LEU A 124 -4.06 4.34 -15.00
CA LEU A 124 -5.41 4.14 -15.56
C LEU A 124 -5.69 4.96 -16.83
N ARG A 125 -4.97 6.08 -17.04
CA ARG A 125 -5.09 6.90 -18.25
C ARG A 125 -4.37 6.28 -19.46
N PHE A 126 -3.50 5.30 -19.25
CA PHE A 126 -2.66 4.68 -20.28
C PHE A 126 -2.81 3.14 -20.26
N PRO A 127 -4.00 2.60 -20.57
CA PRO A 127 -4.24 1.16 -20.53
C PRO A 127 -3.29 0.39 -21.46
N GLY A 128 -2.81 -0.76 -21.00
CA GLY A 128 -1.88 -1.61 -21.76
C GLY A 128 -0.44 -1.07 -21.85
N THR A 129 -0.17 0.13 -21.32
CA THR A 129 1.15 0.76 -21.38
C THR A 129 1.84 0.72 -20.03
N ARG A 130 3.08 0.21 -20.00
CA ARG A 130 3.91 0.27 -18.79
C ARG A 130 4.55 1.65 -18.68
N LEU A 131 4.25 2.39 -17.61
CA LEU A 131 4.91 3.65 -17.30
C LEU A 131 6.15 3.39 -16.44
N LEU A 132 7.29 3.96 -16.83
CA LEU A 132 8.54 3.91 -16.07
C LEU A 132 8.67 5.19 -15.24
N TRP A 133 8.63 5.02 -13.93
CA TRP A 133 8.60 6.12 -12.97
C TRP A 133 9.98 6.39 -12.37
N ASP A 134 10.42 7.65 -12.44
CA ASP A 134 11.62 8.18 -11.82
C ASP A 134 11.19 8.98 -10.58
N ALA A 135 11.12 8.30 -9.43
CA ALA A 135 10.64 8.89 -8.17
C ALA A 135 11.49 10.09 -7.69
N PRO A 136 12.84 10.05 -7.71
CA PRO A 136 13.64 11.21 -7.34
C PRO A 136 13.35 12.49 -8.14
N ASN A 137 13.00 12.34 -9.43
CA ASN A 137 12.70 13.49 -10.30
C ASN A 137 11.18 13.67 -10.54
N MET A 138 10.33 12.88 -9.88
CA MET A 138 8.88 12.90 -10.01
C MET A 138 8.38 12.93 -11.47
N LYS A 139 8.86 11.99 -12.32
CA LYS A 139 8.49 11.97 -13.75
C LYS A 139 8.36 10.57 -14.34
N VAL A 140 7.49 10.45 -15.34
CA VAL A 140 7.44 9.31 -16.26
C VAL A 140 8.48 9.52 -17.36
N THR A 141 9.36 8.53 -17.56
CA THR A 141 10.53 8.67 -18.46
C THR A 141 10.32 8.15 -19.87
N ASN A 142 9.35 7.26 -20.08
CA ASN A 142 9.13 6.58 -21.36
C ASN A 142 7.86 7.01 -22.11
N VAL A 143 6.98 7.79 -21.47
CA VAL A 143 5.74 8.32 -22.07
C VAL A 143 5.59 9.79 -21.67
N PRO A 144 6.18 10.73 -22.45
CA PRO A 144 6.21 12.15 -22.07
C PRO A 144 4.85 12.76 -21.78
N GLU A 145 3.82 12.44 -22.58
CA GLU A 145 2.45 12.91 -22.37
C GLU A 145 1.83 12.47 -21.03
N ALA A 146 2.34 11.44 -20.36
CA ALA A 146 1.85 11.06 -19.03
C ALA A 146 2.18 12.11 -17.95
N ASN A 147 3.25 12.89 -18.15
CA ASN A 147 3.69 13.91 -17.18
C ASN A 147 2.69 15.07 -17.02
N GLN A 148 1.75 15.26 -17.96
CA GLN A 148 0.67 16.24 -17.81
C GLN A 148 -0.26 15.94 -16.62
N TYR A 149 -0.29 14.69 -16.15
CA TYR A 149 -1.10 14.24 -15.01
C TYR A 149 -0.32 14.17 -13.70
N VAL A 150 0.99 14.39 -13.73
CA VAL A 150 1.88 14.27 -12.57
C VAL A 150 1.91 15.57 -11.77
N VAL A 151 2.00 16.71 -12.46
CA VAL A 151 2.08 18.03 -11.85
C VAL A 151 0.83 18.82 -12.14
N HIS A 152 0.22 19.39 -11.09
CA HIS A 152 -0.90 20.30 -11.25
C HIS A 152 -0.42 21.68 -11.68
N SER A 153 -1.04 22.24 -12.72
CA SER A 153 -0.82 23.63 -13.11
C SER A 153 -1.70 24.55 -12.26
N TYR A 154 -1.07 25.32 -11.37
CA TYR A 154 -1.79 26.33 -10.59
C TYR A 154 -2.31 27.45 -11.48
N ARG A 155 -3.45 28.02 -11.08
CA ARG A 155 -3.99 29.22 -11.71
C ARG A 155 -2.97 30.36 -11.60
N GLN A 156 -2.83 31.16 -12.66
CA GLN A 156 -1.97 32.33 -12.66
C GLN A 156 -2.19 33.21 -11.41
N GLY A 157 -1.09 33.59 -10.75
CA GLY A 157 -1.10 34.34 -9.47
C GLY A 157 -1.07 33.46 -8.22
N TRP A 158 -1.17 32.14 -8.35
CA TRP A 158 -1.02 31.18 -7.25
C TRP A 158 0.20 30.31 -7.48
N SER A 159 1.10 30.24 -6.50
CA SER A 159 2.28 29.38 -6.50
C SER A 159 2.51 28.80 -5.12
N LEU A 160 2.91 27.52 -5.05
CA LEU A 160 3.55 26.98 -3.86
C LEU A 160 5.05 27.26 -3.99
N THR A 161 5.56 28.13 -3.12
CA THR A 161 7.00 28.41 -2.94
C THR A 161 7.58 27.51 -1.88
#